data_AF-M5FYD9-F1
#
_entry.id   AF-M5FYD9-F1
#
_cell.length_a   1.000
_cell.length_b   1.000
_cell.length_c   1.000
_cell.angle_alpha   90.00
_cell.angle_beta   90.00
_cell.angle_gamma   90.00
#
_symmetry.space_group_name_H-M   'P 1'
#
loop_
_entity.id
_entity.type
_entity.pdbx_description
1 polymer ?
#
loop_
_entity_poly.entity_id
_entity_poly.type
_entity_poly.pdbx_seq_one_letter_code
_entity_poly.pdbx_strand_id
1 'polypeptide(L)'
;MGAGQSSSSQLPTALHVLRVSPGSPAALAHIEPFFDYIVGLVGAGVSDQSLEPDNLGRIVDQYEGRTLSLRVYSAKTKSSRLVSLTPSRVWALAQTSDGFDDPNAQPSLLGLSLRLCDPTHALENVWHILEVMEGSPAESAGLVPYGDWIVGWSGGVLGAESDFYDLVEAHVEKPLRVYVYSYDFDSMREVVLIPNRQWGGEGLLGCGVGYGLLHRIPQVEPHVDASSAGPTTFPAPQSRPSTTIYEEDERGDDTFVPGEVPWSPSSQVRATA
;
A
#
# COMPACT_ATOMS: atom_id res chain seq x y z
N MET A 1 -31.68 -7.26 -27.51
CA MET A 1 -31.29 -6.85 -26.15
C MET A 1 -30.14 -7.73 -25.71
N GLY A 2 -28.90 -7.37 -26.10
CA GLY A 2 -27.70 -8.08 -25.68
C GLY A 2 -27.18 -7.45 -24.41
N ALA A 3 -27.21 -8.18 -23.30
CA ALA A 3 -26.58 -7.76 -22.06
C ALA A 3 -25.07 -7.95 -22.22
N GLY A 4 -24.32 -6.84 -22.23
CA GLY A 4 -22.87 -6.88 -22.12
C GLY A 4 -22.51 -7.47 -20.76
N GLN A 5 -21.91 -8.65 -20.75
CA GLN A 5 -21.25 -9.17 -19.57
C GLN A 5 -20.01 -8.31 -19.36
N SER A 6 -20.04 -7.46 -18.34
CA SER A 6 -18.84 -6.87 -17.77
C SER A 6 -17.97 -8.02 -17.26
N SER A 7 -16.96 -8.41 -18.03
CA SER A 7 -15.93 -9.31 -17.54
C SER A 7 -15.15 -8.56 -16.46
N SER A 8 -15.60 -8.66 -15.21
CA SER A 8 -14.76 -8.38 -14.06
C SER A 8 -13.57 -9.32 -14.19
N SER A 9 -12.43 -8.81 -14.66
CA SER A 9 -11.16 -9.51 -14.60
C SER A 9 -10.79 -9.61 -13.12
N GLN A 10 -11.39 -10.58 -12.41
CA GLN A 10 -10.92 -10.97 -11.09
C GLN A 10 -9.46 -11.36 -11.27
N LEU A 11 -8.57 -10.56 -10.69
CA LEU A 11 -7.17 -10.93 -10.64
C LEU A 11 -7.11 -12.30 -9.93
N PRO A 12 -6.42 -13.29 -10.51
CA PRO A 12 -6.24 -14.56 -9.83
C PRO A 12 -5.57 -14.33 -8.48
N THR A 13 -5.85 -15.20 -7.52
CA THR A 13 -5.21 -15.20 -6.21
C THR A 13 -3.70 -15.04 -6.35
N ALA A 14 -3.14 -14.04 -5.68
CA ALA A 14 -1.73 -13.69 -5.80
C ALA A 14 -1.01 -13.94 -4.46
N LEU A 15 0.30 -14.16 -4.53
CA LEU A 15 1.14 -14.28 -3.34
C LEU A 15 1.78 -12.93 -3.05
N HIS A 16 1.27 -12.23 -2.05
CA HIS A 16 1.79 -10.95 -1.57
C HIS A 16 3.13 -11.15 -0.88
N VAL A 17 4.12 -10.36 -1.29
CA VAL A 17 5.43 -10.34 -0.65
C VAL A 17 5.36 -9.52 0.63
N LEU A 18 5.47 -10.16 1.80
CA LEU A 18 5.46 -9.47 3.09
C LEU A 18 6.86 -9.01 3.51
N ARG A 19 7.85 -9.88 3.32
CA ARG A 19 9.25 -9.65 3.72
C ARG A 19 10.19 -10.22 2.68
N VAL A 20 11.29 -9.51 2.48
CA VAL A 20 12.43 -9.94 1.67
C VAL A 20 13.66 -9.91 2.58
N SER A 21 14.30 -11.05 2.75
CA SER A 21 15.48 -11.17 3.62
C SER A 21 16.69 -10.52 2.93
N PRO A 22 17.48 -9.67 3.61
CA PRO A 22 18.65 -9.04 3.01
C PRO A 22 19.62 -10.08 2.42
N GLY A 23 20.26 -9.81 1.29
CA GLY A 23 21.22 -10.73 0.68
C GLY A 23 20.64 -12.07 0.15
N SER A 24 19.33 -12.26 0.21
CA SER A 24 18.66 -13.43 -0.36
C SER A 24 18.54 -13.36 -1.89
N PRO A 25 18.27 -14.50 -2.58
CA PRO A 25 18.00 -14.51 -4.01
C PRO A 25 16.88 -13.55 -4.42
N ALA A 26 15.84 -13.39 -3.60
CA ALA A 26 14.77 -12.44 -3.85
C ALA A 26 15.24 -10.97 -3.72
N ALA A 27 16.08 -10.67 -2.73
CA ALA A 27 16.65 -9.32 -2.57
C ALA A 27 17.54 -8.95 -3.76
N LEU A 28 18.40 -9.87 -4.20
CA LEU A 28 19.27 -9.68 -5.36
C LEU A 28 18.48 -9.52 -6.67
N ALA A 29 17.27 -10.07 -6.72
CA ALA A 29 16.39 -9.96 -7.87
C ALA A 29 15.45 -8.74 -7.82
N HIS A 30 15.66 -7.82 -6.86
CA HIS A 30 14.88 -6.59 -6.69
C HIS A 30 13.37 -6.83 -6.56
N ILE A 31 13.01 -7.87 -5.80
CA ILE A 31 11.63 -8.03 -5.33
C ILE A 31 11.43 -7.08 -4.15
N GLU A 32 10.38 -6.28 -4.22
CA GLU A 32 10.04 -5.29 -3.21
C GLU A 32 9.03 -5.84 -2.21
N PRO A 33 9.29 -5.77 -0.90
CA PRO A 33 8.28 -6.10 0.10
C PRO A 33 7.07 -5.17 -0.01
N PHE A 34 5.91 -5.68 0.36
CA PHE A 34 4.60 -5.06 0.40
C PHE A 34 3.99 -4.64 -0.96
N PHE A 35 4.78 -4.21 -1.94
CA PHE A 35 4.24 -3.77 -3.24
C PHE A 35 4.27 -4.83 -4.32
N ASP A 36 5.09 -5.87 -4.18
CA ASP A 36 5.15 -6.95 -5.15
C ASP A 36 4.22 -8.12 -4.80
N TYR A 37 3.62 -8.65 -5.85
CA TYR A 37 2.73 -9.80 -5.84
C TYR A 37 3.24 -10.81 -6.84
N ILE A 38 3.54 -12.02 -6.39
CA ILE A 38 3.88 -13.11 -7.30
C ILE A 38 2.57 -13.60 -7.88
N VAL A 39 2.44 -13.47 -9.21
CA VAL A 39 1.23 -13.78 -9.99
C VAL A 39 1.43 -14.93 -10.98
N GLY A 40 2.68 -15.37 -11.20
CA GLY A 40 2.96 -16.63 -11.88
C GLY A 40 4.39 -17.10 -11.72
N LEU A 41 4.65 -18.31 -12.23
CA LEU A 41 5.97 -18.93 -12.34
C LEU A 41 6.23 -19.27 -13.80
N VAL A 42 7.45 -19.01 -14.26
CA VAL A 42 7.92 -19.39 -15.59
C VAL A 42 9.21 -20.19 -15.40
N GLY A 43 9.08 -21.51 -15.50
CA GLY A 43 10.18 -22.47 -15.49
C GLY A 43 10.23 -23.27 -16.79
N ALA A 44 11.37 -23.92 -17.07
CA ALA A 44 11.48 -24.87 -18.17
C ALA A 44 10.47 -26.02 -17.99
N GLY A 45 9.32 -25.93 -18.69
CA GLY A 45 8.24 -26.91 -18.64
C GLY A 45 7.10 -26.62 -17.65
N VAL A 46 7.11 -25.47 -16.96
CA VAL A 46 5.99 -25.04 -16.11
C VAL A 46 5.09 -24.12 -16.95
N SER A 47 3.95 -24.63 -17.42
CA SER A 47 2.86 -23.78 -17.93
C SER A 47 2.32 -22.92 -16.79
N ASP A 48 1.66 -21.80 -17.10
CA ASP A 48 1.08 -20.84 -16.14
C ASP A 48 0.12 -21.56 -15.17
N GLN A 49 0.65 -22.19 -14.13
CA GLN A 49 -0.08 -22.99 -13.16
C GLN A 49 -0.57 -22.07 -12.05
N SER A 50 -1.76 -22.36 -11.53
CA SER A 50 -2.31 -21.69 -10.36
C SER A 50 -1.28 -21.65 -9.24
N LEU A 51 -0.99 -20.44 -8.75
CA LEU A 51 -0.08 -20.20 -7.66
C LEU A 51 -0.72 -20.58 -6.33
N GLU A 52 -0.66 -21.86 -6.01
CA GLU A 52 -0.92 -22.32 -4.65
C GLU A 52 0.39 -22.34 -3.84
N PRO A 53 0.38 -21.93 -2.56
CA PRO A 53 1.57 -21.90 -1.72
C PRO A 53 2.32 -23.24 -1.69
N ASP A 54 1.57 -24.35 -1.61
CA ASP A 54 2.13 -25.71 -1.57
C ASP A 54 2.80 -26.11 -2.88
N ASN A 55 2.28 -25.62 -4.02
CA ASN A 55 2.89 -25.86 -5.32
C ASN A 55 4.16 -25.03 -5.50
N LEU A 56 4.13 -23.76 -5.07
CA LEU A 56 5.29 -22.88 -5.13
C LEU A 56 6.48 -23.48 -4.36
N GLY A 57 6.27 -23.96 -3.13
CA GLY A 57 7.34 -24.58 -2.33
C GLY A 57 8.02 -25.73 -3.08
N ARG A 58 7.22 -26.66 -3.61
CA ARG A 58 7.72 -27.83 -4.37
C ARG A 58 8.46 -27.43 -5.64
N ILE A 59 7.96 -26.45 -6.38
CA ILE A 59 8.61 -25.96 -7.61
C ILE A 59 9.95 -25.31 -7.27
N VAL A 60 9.99 -24.48 -6.23
CA VAL A 60 11.22 -23.80 -5.79
C VAL A 60 12.27 -24.82 -5.35
N ASP A 61 11.89 -25.86 -4.61
CA ASP A 61 12.79 -26.97 -4.24
C ASP A 61 13.35 -27.69 -5.47
N GLN A 62 12.52 -27.97 -6.48
CA GLN A 62 12.99 -28.61 -7.71
C GLN A 62 14.01 -27.74 -8.46
N TYR A 63 13.87 -26.41 -8.42
CA TYR A 63 14.73 -25.47 -9.13
C TYR A 63 15.94 -25.00 -8.31
N GLU A 64 16.28 -25.66 -7.18
CA GLU A 64 17.50 -25.34 -6.44
C GLU A 64 18.74 -25.40 -7.33
N GLY A 65 19.54 -24.33 -7.33
CA GLY A 65 20.73 -24.18 -8.18
C GLY A 65 20.44 -23.91 -9.67
N ARG A 66 19.18 -23.77 -10.07
CA ARG A 66 18.76 -23.48 -11.45
C ARG A 66 18.02 -22.15 -11.53
N THR A 67 18.08 -21.48 -12.68
CA THR A 67 17.33 -20.24 -12.87
C THR A 67 15.83 -20.51 -12.91
N LEU A 68 15.09 -19.84 -12.04
CA LEU A 68 13.63 -19.80 -11.97
C LEU A 68 13.18 -18.37 -12.25
N SER A 69 12.18 -18.20 -13.11
CA SER A 69 11.60 -16.88 -13.36
C SER A 69 10.23 -16.75 -12.68
N LEU A 70 10.05 -15.69 -11.91
CA LEU A 70 8.79 -15.33 -11.28
C LEU A 70 8.11 -14.23 -12.09
N ARG A 71 6.81 -14.32 -12.33
CA ARG A 71 6.01 -13.20 -12.82
C ARG A 71 5.54 -12.41 -11.62
N VAL A 72 5.99 -11.17 -11.51
CA VAL A 72 5.76 -10.28 -10.38
C VAL A 72 4.97 -9.07 -10.84
N TYR A 73 3.81 -8.85 -10.24
CA TYR A 73 3.02 -7.62 -10.39
C TYR A 73 3.44 -6.63 -9.30
N SER A 74 3.81 -5.40 -9.70
CA SER A 74 4.11 -4.30 -8.77
C SER A 74 2.90 -3.39 -8.66
N ALA A 75 2.37 -3.25 -7.45
CA ALA A 75 1.22 -2.37 -7.21
C ALA A 75 1.59 -0.88 -7.19
N LYS A 76 2.88 -0.53 -7.08
CA LYS A 76 3.38 0.84 -7.31
C LYS A 76 3.26 1.25 -8.76
N THR A 77 3.82 0.44 -9.66
CA THR A 77 3.90 0.75 -11.10
C THR A 77 2.70 0.27 -11.90
N LYS A 78 1.83 -0.53 -11.27
CA LYS A 78 0.67 -1.21 -11.89
C LYS A 78 1.07 -2.02 -13.12
N SER A 79 2.26 -2.63 -13.08
CA SER A 79 2.85 -3.37 -14.18
C SER A 79 3.41 -4.71 -13.71
N SER A 80 3.44 -5.67 -14.64
CA SER A 80 4.00 -7.01 -14.42
C SER A 80 5.37 -7.13 -15.06
N ARG A 81 6.32 -7.69 -14.32
CA ARG A 81 7.68 -7.97 -14.79
C ARG A 81 8.08 -9.41 -14.54
N LEU A 82 9.01 -9.91 -15.35
CA LEU A 82 9.63 -11.22 -15.15
C LEU A 82 10.92 -11.04 -14.35
N VAL A 83 11.01 -11.72 -13.22
CA VAL A 83 12.15 -11.65 -12.30
C VAL A 83 12.84 -13.01 -12.31
N SER A 84 14.06 -13.08 -12.82
CA SER A 84 14.87 -14.31 -12.82
C SER A 84 15.76 -14.36 -11.59
N LEU A 85 15.68 -15.45 -10.83
CA LEU A 85 16.50 -15.69 -9.64
C LEU A 85 16.97 -17.15 -9.60
N THR A 86 17.93 -17.45 -8.74
CA THR A 86 18.42 -18.83 -8.54
C THR A 86 18.15 -19.23 -7.08
N PRO A 87 17.18 -20.12 -6.82
CA PRO A 87 16.93 -20.63 -5.48
C PRO A 87 18.16 -21.33 -4.92
N SER A 88 18.51 -21.06 -3.67
CA SER A 88 19.69 -21.62 -3.02
C SER A 88 19.55 -21.63 -1.51
N ARG A 89 20.07 -22.64 -0.81
CA ARG A 89 20.17 -22.63 0.67
C ARG A 89 21.47 -21.98 1.17
N VAL A 90 22.41 -21.70 0.28
CA VAL A 90 23.75 -21.20 0.64
C VAL A 90 23.67 -19.82 1.30
N TRP A 91 22.80 -18.94 0.82
CA TRP A 91 22.63 -17.60 1.40
C TRP A 91 22.09 -17.66 2.84
N ALA A 92 21.19 -18.60 3.12
CA ALA A 92 20.57 -18.75 4.43
C ALA A 92 21.58 -19.27 5.47
N LEU A 93 22.48 -20.17 5.08
CA LEU A 93 23.56 -20.65 5.94
C LEU A 93 24.53 -19.54 6.38
N ALA A 94 24.63 -18.45 5.62
CA ALA A 94 25.46 -17.30 5.97
C ALA A 94 24.78 -16.35 6.98
N GLN A 95 23.48 -16.54 7.27
CA GLN A 95 22.67 -15.64 8.11
C GLN A 95 22.29 -16.22 9.47
N THR A 96 22.59 -17.49 9.75
CA THR A 96 22.26 -18.18 11.01
C THR A 96 23.03 -17.69 12.24
N SER A 97 23.54 -16.46 12.22
CA SER A 97 24.25 -15.84 13.35
C SER A 97 23.34 -15.06 14.32
N ASP A 98 22.10 -14.73 13.93
CA ASP A 98 21.16 -14.04 14.83
C ASP A 98 20.22 -15.04 15.53
N GLY A 99 20.52 -15.33 16.80
CA GLY A 99 20.00 -16.45 17.61
C GLY A 99 18.51 -16.46 17.97
N PHE A 100 17.62 -16.40 16.97
CA PHE A 100 16.16 -16.55 17.12
C PHE A 100 15.56 -17.65 16.22
N ASP A 101 16.39 -18.50 15.63
CA ASP A 101 15.92 -19.55 14.72
C ASP A 101 15.55 -20.84 15.46
N ASP A 102 14.39 -21.39 15.11
CA ASP A 102 13.98 -22.75 15.45
C ASP A 102 15.01 -23.72 14.83
N PRO A 103 15.69 -24.56 15.63
CA PRO A 103 16.71 -25.50 15.15
C PRO A 103 16.17 -26.53 14.14
N ASN A 104 14.85 -26.63 14.00
CA ASN A 104 14.19 -27.55 13.07
C ASN A 104 13.66 -26.86 11.80
N ALA A 105 13.78 -25.54 11.68
CA ALA A 105 13.33 -24.81 10.50
C ALA A 105 14.30 -25.04 9.33
N GLN A 106 13.76 -25.44 8.17
CA GLN A 106 14.58 -25.53 6.96
C GLN A 106 14.93 -24.12 6.44
N PRO A 107 16.18 -23.88 6.02
CA PRO A 107 16.60 -22.61 5.46
C PRO A 107 15.80 -22.26 4.21
N SER A 108 15.35 -21.01 4.11
CA SER A 108 14.58 -20.53 2.96
C SER A 108 15.43 -20.55 1.68
N LEU A 109 14.82 -20.96 0.56
CA LEU A 109 15.46 -20.99 -0.75
C LEU A 109 15.48 -19.64 -1.48
N LEU A 110 14.51 -18.77 -1.15
CA LEU A 110 14.32 -17.47 -1.82
C LEU A 110 14.52 -16.28 -0.89
N GLY A 111 14.28 -16.45 0.40
CA GLY A 111 14.27 -15.37 1.40
C GLY A 111 12.99 -14.54 1.41
N LEU A 112 11.89 -15.09 0.90
CA LEU A 112 10.58 -14.47 0.86
C LEU A 112 9.69 -14.95 2.01
N SER A 113 8.96 -14.02 2.62
CA SER A 113 7.73 -14.33 3.36
C SER A 113 6.53 -13.94 2.51
N LEU A 114 5.63 -14.89 2.28
CA LEU A 114 4.52 -14.75 1.33
C LEU A 114 3.18 -14.98 2.03
N ARG A 115 2.14 -14.29 1.54
CA ARG A 115 0.75 -14.51 1.94
C ARG A 115 -0.14 -14.62 0.73
N LEU A 116 -1.02 -15.59 0.73
CA LEU A 116 -2.09 -15.68 -0.26
C LEU A 116 -3.08 -14.54 -0.02
N CYS A 117 -3.29 -13.69 -1.02
CA CYS A 117 -4.16 -12.53 -0.91
C CYS A 117 -4.95 -12.29 -2.20
N ASP A 118 -6.03 -11.54 -2.07
CA ASP A 118 -6.60 -10.80 -3.19
C ASP A 118 -5.83 -9.47 -3.34
N PRO A 119 -5.11 -9.26 -4.47
CA PRO A 119 -4.33 -8.06 -4.69
C PRO A 119 -5.17 -6.77 -4.70
N THR A 120 -6.49 -6.87 -4.91
CA THR A 120 -7.41 -5.74 -4.89
C THR A 120 -7.49 -5.08 -3.51
N HIS A 121 -7.38 -5.88 -2.44
CA HIS A 121 -7.57 -5.43 -1.06
C HIS A 121 -6.25 -5.27 -0.29
N ALA A 122 -5.13 -5.79 -0.82
CA ALA A 122 -3.86 -5.85 -0.11
C ALA A 122 -3.21 -4.48 0.18
N LEU A 123 -3.59 -3.44 -0.57
CA LEU A 123 -3.15 -2.05 -0.32
C LEU A 123 -4.13 -1.23 0.53
N GLU A 124 -5.30 -1.79 0.89
CA GLU A 124 -6.33 -1.04 1.60
C GLU A 124 -6.10 -1.03 3.11
N ASN A 125 -5.55 -2.12 3.63
CA ASN A 125 -5.34 -2.33 5.06
C ASN A 125 -4.00 -1.73 5.50
N VAL A 126 -3.94 -0.40 5.50
CA VAL A 126 -2.78 0.39 5.93
C VAL A 126 -3.21 1.47 6.93
N TRP A 127 -2.35 1.76 7.89
CA TRP A 127 -2.57 2.76 8.93
C TRP A 127 -1.55 3.90 8.76
N HIS A 128 -2.02 5.06 8.35
CA HIS A 128 -1.19 6.24 8.12
C HIS A 128 -0.87 6.90 9.46
N ILE A 129 0.41 7.08 9.77
CA ILE A 129 0.86 7.82 10.93
C ILE A 129 0.67 9.31 10.67
N LEU A 130 -0.09 9.98 11.54
CA LEU A 130 -0.36 11.41 11.45
C LEU A 130 0.58 12.18 12.37
N GLU A 131 0.07 13.01 13.27
CA GLU A 131 0.88 13.66 14.29
C GLU A 131 1.54 12.64 15.24
N VAL A 132 2.75 12.93 15.69
CA VAL A 132 3.49 12.17 16.69
C VAL A 132 3.89 13.12 17.81
N MET A 133 3.56 12.79 19.05
CA MET A 133 3.83 13.63 20.21
C MET A 133 5.28 13.45 20.70
N GLU A 134 5.89 14.54 21.16
CA GLU A 134 7.23 14.51 21.75
C GLU A 134 7.25 13.67 23.04
N GLY A 135 8.30 12.87 23.23
CA GLY A 135 8.47 11.94 24.33
C GLY A 135 7.54 10.71 24.28
N SER A 136 6.79 10.54 23.19
CA SER A 136 5.84 9.43 23.06
C SER A 136 6.51 8.10 22.71
N PRO A 137 5.83 6.96 22.96
CA PRO A 137 6.27 5.66 22.47
C PRO A 137 6.43 5.60 20.95
N ALA A 138 5.59 6.30 20.18
CA ALA A 138 5.69 6.39 18.73
C ALA A 138 6.98 7.13 18.28
N GLU A 139 7.28 8.27 18.92
CA GLU A 139 8.51 9.02 18.65
C GLU A 139 9.75 8.20 19.02
N SER A 140 9.73 7.58 20.20
CA SER A 140 10.84 6.74 20.70
C SER A 140 11.13 5.55 19.78
N ALA A 141 10.11 5.04 19.10
CA ALA A 141 10.24 3.98 18.09
C ALA A 141 10.68 4.48 16.72
N GLY A 142 10.76 5.80 16.51
CA GLY A 142 11.18 6.41 15.25
C GLY A 142 10.11 6.40 14.17
N LEU A 143 8.83 6.52 14.55
CA LEU A 143 7.76 6.80 13.58
C LEU A 143 7.84 8.26 13.11
N VAL A 144 7.70 8.45 11.80
CA VAL A 144 7.77 9.74 11.12
C VAL A 144 6.34 10.23 10.85
N PRO A 145 5.95 11.42 11.35
CA PRO A 145 4.62 11.94 11.14
C PRO A 145 4.34 12.21 9.66
N TYR A 146 3.17 11.81 9.17
CA TYR A 146 2.70 11.94 7.78
C TYR A 146 3.53 11.23 6.69
N GLY A 147 4.68 10.65 7.05
CA GLY A 147 5.59 9.98 6.13
C GLY A 147 5.55 8.45 6.22
N ASP A 148 4.87 7.91 7.23
CA ASP A 148 4.87 6.48 7.54
C ASP A 148 3.49 5.83 7.47
N TRP A 149 3.47 4.61 6.95
CA TRP A 149 2.31 3.72 6.95
C TRP A 149 2.67 2.42 7.63
N ILE A 150 1.91 2.03 8.66
CA ILE A 150 1.94 0.67 9.17
C ILE A 150 1.17 -0.20 8.17
N VAL A 151 1.82 -1.26 7.70
CA VAL A 151 1.27 -2.15 6.67
C VAL A 151 1.09 -3.59 7.15
N GLY A 152 1.53 -3.88 8.38
CA GLY A 152 1.39 -5.19 8.99
C GLY A 152 2.20 -5.35 10.26
N TRP A 153 2.21 -6.56 10.80
CA TRP A 153 2.95 -6.91 12.01
C TRP A 153 3.43 -8.37 11.96
N SER A 154 4.31 -8.75 12.89
CA SER A 154 4.93 -10.08 12.88
C SER A 154 3.99 -11.24 13.23
N GLY A 155 2.85 -10.99 13.88
CA GLY A 155 2.00 -12.04 14.43
C GLY A 155 0.72 -12.36 13.66
N GLY A 156 0.49 -11.78 12.47
CA GLY A 156 -0.67 -12.15 11.67
C GLY A 156 -1.11 -11.16 10.60
N VAL A 157 -2.37 -11.29 10.19
CA VAL A 157 -3.06 -10.41 9.24
C VAL A 157 -3.81 -9.34 10.01
N LEU A 158 -3.82 -8.11 9.49
CA LEU A 158 -4.74 -7.05 9.91
C LEU A 158 -5.70 -6.82 8.75
N GLY A 159 -6.98 -7.07 9.00
CA GLY A 159 -8.03 -7.11 7.98
C GLY A 159 -9.05 -5.98 8.10
N ALA A 160 -9.23 -5.44 9.31
CA ALA A 160 -10.16 -4.37 9.62
C ALA A 160 -9.46 -3.21 10.34
N GLU A 161 -10.05 -2.02 10.26
CA GLU A 161 -9.54 -0.80 10.91
C GLU A 161 -9.22 -1.02 12.40
N SER A 162 -10.13 -1.68 13.12
CA SER A 162 -10.04 -1.93 14.56
C SER A 162 -8.87 -2.82 14.95
N ASP A 163 -8.43 -3.72 14.05
CA ASP A 163 -7.45 -4.76 14.37
C ASP A 163 -6.12 -4.17 14.85
N PHE A 164 -5.69 -3.04 14.29
CA PHE A 164 -4.47 -2.37 14.74
C PHE A 164 -4.61 -1.80 16.16
N TYR A 165 -5.76 -1.22 16.48
CA TYR A 165 -6.03 -0.68 17.82
C TYR A 165 -6.09 -1.80 18.85
N ASP A 166 -6.82 -2.88 18.55
CA ASP A 166 -6.90 -4.06 19.39
C ASP A 166 -5.51 -4.69 19.61
N LEU A 167 -4.69 -4.71 18.56
CA LEU A 167 -3.32 -5.20 18.62
C LEU A 167 -2.44 -4.36 19.55
N VAL A 168 -2.53 -3.03 19.47
CA VAL A 168 -1.81 -2.11 20.36
C VAL A 168 -2.25 -2.28 21.81
N GLU A 169 -3.56 -2.44 22.06
CA GLU A 169 -4.08 -2.70 23.41
C GLU A 169 -3.60 -4.04 23.98
N ALA A 170 -3.52 -5.08 23.16
CA ALA A 170 -3.02 -6.38 23.57
C ALA A 170 -1.51 -6.37 23.92
N HIS A 171 -0.76 -5.40 23.40
CA HIS A 171 0.68 -5.25 23.59
C HIS A 171 1.08 -4.13 24.55
N VAL A 172 0.19 -3.70 25.43
CA VAL A 172 0.54 -2.74 26.50
C VAL A 172 1.71 -3.28 27.33
N GLU A 173 2.74 -2.44 27.46
CA GLU A 173 4.02 -2.71 28.13
C GLU A 173 4.82 -3.88 27.52
N LYS A 174 4.54 -4.25 26.27
CA LYS A 174 5.21 -5.33 25.55
C LYS A 174 5.73 -4.85 24.19
N PRO A 175 6.84 -5.42 23.69
CA PRO A 175 7.33 -5.10 22.37
C PRO A 175 6.35 -5.59 21.30
N LEU A 176 5.90 -4.68 20.44
CA LEU A 176 5.05 -4.91 19.28
C LEU A 176 5.85 -4.63 18.00
N ARG A 177 6.18 -5.69 17.26
CA ARG A 177 6.93 -5.59 15.99
C ARG A 177 5.99 -5.33 14.83
N VAL A 178 6.07 -4.14 14.24
CA VAL A 178 5.30 -3.71 13.07
C VAL A 178 6.18 -3.51 11.86
N TYR A 179 5.59 -3.63 10.68
CA TYR A 179 6.23 -3.29 9.41
C TYR A 179 5.71 -1.94 8.94
N VAL A 180 6.65 -1.03 8.67
CA VAL A 180 6.37 0.37 8.30
C VAL A 180 6.92 0.64 6.92
N TYR A 181 6.07 1.17 6.06
CA TYR A 181 6.45 1.77 4.79
C TYR A 181 6.74 3.25 5.02
N SER A 182 7.94 3.70 4.66
CA SER A 182 8.30 5.12 4.61
C SER A 182 8.12 5.63 3.19
N TYR A 183 7.23 6.59 3.01
CA TYR A 183 6.96 7.21 1.72
C TYR A 183 8.14 8.05 1.23
N ASP A 184 8.78 8.82 2.11
CA ASP A 184 9.89 9.71 1.74
C ASP A 184 11.11 8.96 1.21
N PHE A 185 11.38 7.76 1.74
CA PHE A 185 12.51 6.93 1.35
C PHE A 185 12.13 5.76 0.45
N ASP A 186 10.86 5.66 0.08
CA ASP A 186 10.29 4.56 -0.70
C ASP A 186 10.74 3.17 -0.21
N SER A 187 10.72 2.96 1.11
CA SER A 187 11.37 1.80 1.73
C SER A 187 10.55 1.19 2.87
N MET A 188 10.77 -0.11 3.10
CA MET A 188 10.16 -0.87 4.17
C MET A 188 11.13 -1.06 5.33
N ARG A 189 10.66 -0.89 6.56
CA ARG A 189 11.45 -1.16 7.78
C ARG A 189 10.62 -1.85 8.87
N GLU A 190 11.31 -2.60 9.72
CA GLU A 190 10.71 -3.17 10.94
C GLU A 190 10.87 -2.15 12.08
N VAL A 191 9.79 -1.88 12.80
CA VAL A 191 9.75 -0.96 13.96
C VAL A 191 9.21 -1.72 15.17
N VAL A 192 9.82 -1.50 16.32
CA VAL A 192 9.36 -2.08 17.59
C VAL A 192 8.70 -0.99 18.42
N LEU A 193 7.38 -1.06 18.54
CA LEU A 193 6.59 -0.18 19.40
C LEU A 193 6.51 -0.79 20.80
N ILE A 194 6.53 0.05 21.84
CA ILE A 194 6.24 -0.39 23.22
C ILE A 194 5.07 0.46 23.73
N PRO A 195 3.82 0.05 23.49
CA PRO A 195 2.65 0.77 23.93
C PRO A 195 2.66 0.98 25.44
N ASN A 196 2.38 2.19 25.92
CA ASN A 196 2.49 2.55 27.33
C ASN A 196 1.31 3.46 27.71
N ARG A 197 0.72 3.29 28.91
CA ARG A 197 -0.30 4.23 29.45
C ARG A 197 0.30 5.34 30.33
N GLN A 198 1.52 5.14 30.83
CA GLN A 198 2.15 5.99 31.84
C GLN A 198 3.21 6.94 31.26
N TRP A 199 3.28 7.08 29.93
CA TRP A 199 4.25 7.96 29.28
C TRP A 199 3.93 9.46 29.42
N GLY A 200 2.71 9.81 29.88
CA GLY A 200 2.34 11.17 30.27
C GLY A 200 1.50 11.95 29.25
N GLY A 201 1.14 11.34 28.12
CA GLY A 201 0.22 11.93 27.14
C GLY A 201 -1.04 11.10 26.88
N GLU A 202 -1.71 11.36 25.76
CA GLU A 202 -2.96 10.69 25.39
C GLU A 202 -2.73 9.39 24.62
N GLY A 203 -3.52 8.36 24.95
CA GLY A 203 -3.45 7.07 24.27
C GLY A 203 -2.21 6.25 24.62
N LEU A 204 -2.02 5.16 23.86
CA LEU A 204 -0.97 4.17 24.12
C LEU A 204 0.34 4.42 23.39
N LEU A 205 0.28 5.12 22.26
CA LEU A 205 1.44 5.38 21.40
C LEU A 205 1.78 6.87 21.30
N GLY A 206 0.84 7.77 21.60
CA GLY A 206 1.03 9.22 21.43
C GLY A 206 1.16 9.64 19.98
N CYS A 207 0.44 9.00 19.07
CA CYS A 207 0.35 9.42 17.67
C CYS A 207 -1.08 9.32 17.15
N GLY A 208 -1.43 10.19 16.21
CA GLY A 208 -2.63 10.07 15.40
C GLY A 208 -2.47 8.97 14.36
N VAL A 209 -3.55 8.24 14.10
CA VAL A 209 -3.56 7.16 13.11
C VAL A 209 -4.77 7.34 12.21
N GLY A 210 -4.53 7.44 10.91
CA GLY A 210 -5.56 7.53 9.90
C GLY A 210 -5.77 6.21 9.18
N TYR A 211 -7.02 5.87 8.91
CA TYR A 211 -7.41 4.69 8.14
C TYR A 211 -8.43 5.05 7.05
N GLY A 212 -8.49 4.24 5.99
CA GLY A 212 -9.47 4.40 4.93
C GLY A 212 -8.98 5.23 3.75
N LEU A 213 -9.92 5.67 2.89
CA LEU A 213 -9.62 6.15 1.55
C LEU A 213 -8.64 7.32 1.49
N LEU A 214 -8.72 8.27 2.43
CA LEU A 214 -7.85 9.45 2.49
C LEU A 214 -6.46 9.16 3.08
N HIS A 215 -6.28 7.98 3.66
CA HIS A 215 -5.06 7.58 4.35
C HIS A 215 -4.35 6.43 3.64
N ARG A 216 -4.72 6.12 2.39
CA ARG A 216 -4.00 5.15 1.55
C ARG A 216 -2.65 5.70 1.10
N ILE A 217 -1.72 4.81 0.81
CA ILE A 217 -0.41 5.17 0.26
C ILE A 217 -0.59 5.86 -1.10
N PRO A 218 -0.04 7.08 -1.29
CA PRO A 218 -0.16 7.80 -2.55
C PRO A 218 0.42 7.00 -3.72
N GLN A 219 -0.26 7.06 -4.86
CA GLN A 219 0.21 6.43 -6.09
C GLN A 219 1.22 7.36 -6.77
N VAL A 220 2.41 6.84 -7.07
CA VAL A 220 3.37 7.55 -7.92
C VAL A 220 2.89 7.41 -9.36
N GLU A 221 2.29 8.47 -9.92
CA GLU A 221 1.95 8.44 -11.34
C GLU A 221 3.24 8.37 -12.17
N PRO A 222 3.34 7.42 -13.12
CA PRO A 222 4.47 7.43 -14.04
C PRO A 222 4.42 8.73 -14.84
N HIS A 223 5.47 9.54 -14.73
CA HIS A 223 5.58 10.78 -15.46
C HIS A 223 5.61 10.45 -16.96
N VAL A 224 4.49 10.68 -17.66
CA VAL A 224 4.47 10.61 -19.12
C VAL A 224 5.13 11.89 -19.60
N ASP A 225 6.37 11.80 -20.05
CA ASP A 225 7.05 12.92 -20.70
C ASP A 225 6.14 13.45 -21.83
N ALA A 226 5.62 14.66 -21.67
CA ALA A 226 4.72 15.33 -22.61
C ALA A 226 5.42 15.76 -23.93
N SER A 227 6.45 15.03 -24.35
CA SER A 227 7.37 15.40 -25.44
C SER A 227 7.08 14.70 -26.76
N SER A 228 6.06 13.83 -26.86
CA SER A 228 5.78 13.08 -28.09
C SER A 228 4.34 13.18 -28.61
N ALA A 229 3.57 14.19 -28.20
CA ALA A 229 2.30 14.49 -28.85
C ALA A 229 2.57 15.34 -30.11
N GLY A 230 2.54 14.70 -31.28
CA GLY A 230 2.49 15.40 -32.57
C GLY A 230 1.27 16.34 -32.66
N PRO A 231 1.25 17.32 -33.58
CA PRO A 231 0.22 18.35 -33.60
C PRO A 231 -1.14 17.74 -33.96
N THR A 232 -2.02 17.62 -32.97
CA THR A 232 -3.41 17.22 -33.18
C THR A 232 -4.18 18.40 -33.77
N THR A 233 -4.49 18.32 -35.07
CA THR A 233 -5.41 19.22 -35.75
C THR A 233 -6.80 19.11 -35.11
N PHE A 234 -7.27 20.17 -34.45
CA PHE A 234 -8.64 20.25 -33.95
C PHE A 234 -9.64 20.26 -35.13
N PRO A 235 -10.63 19.35 -35.17
CA PRO A 235 -11.75 19.50 -36.10
C PRO A 235 -12.74 20.54 -35.57
N ALA A 236 -13.18 21.41 -36.47
CA ALA A 236 -14.13 22.50 -36.20
C ALA A 236 -15.49 21.99 -35.66
N PRO A 237 -16.19 22.76 -34.81
CA PRO A 237 -17.46 22.34 -34.22
C PRO A 237 -18.57 22.30 -35.28
N GLN A 238 -19.18 21.13 -35.45
CA GLN A 238 -20.38 20.97 -36.28
C GLN A 238 -21.63 21.39 -35.51
N SER A 239 -22.46 22.17 -36.19
CA SER A 239 -23.75 22.73 -35.74
C SER A 239 -24.78 21.66 -35.37
N ARG A 240 -25.44 21.84 -34.22
CA ARG A 240 -26.60 21.04 -33.76
C ARG A 240 -27.84 21.28 -34.66
N PRO A 241 -28.62 20.24 -35.00
CA PRO A 241 -29.94 20.43 -35.58
C PRO A 241 -30.99 20.78 -34.50
N SER A 242 -31.84 21.75 -34.85
CA SER A 242 -32.96 22.27 -34.07
C SER A 242 -34.05 21.21 -33.86
N THR A 243 -34.63 21.15 -32.66
CA THR A 243 -35.91 20.46 -32.41
C THR A 243 -36.94 21.48 -31.92
N THR A 244 -38.08 21.46 -32.60
CA THR A 244 -39.23 22.35 -32.49
C THR A 244 -40.02 22.13 -31.20
N ILE A 245 -40.22 23.24 -30.49
CA ILE A 245 -41.40 23.75 -29.78
C ILE A 245 -42.58 22.77 -29.54
N TYR A 246 -42.93 22.60 -28.26
CA TYR A 246 -44.31 22.58 -27.76
C TYR A 246 -44.40 23.61 -26.62
N GLU A 247 -45.29 24.59 -26.77
CA GLU A 247 -45.70 25.58 -25.77
C GLU A 247 -46.85 25.03 -24.93
N GLU A 248 -46.86 25.36 -23.64
CA GLU A 248 -47.98 25.57 -22.69
C GLU A 248 -47.45 25.30 -21.27
N ASP A 249 -47.73 26.06 -20.22
CA ASP A 249 -48.17 27.44 -20.03
C ASP A 249 -47.91 27.76 -18.54
N GLU A 250 -47.63 29.02 -18.24
CA GLU A 250 -47.69 29.74 -16.96
C GLU A 250 -47.48 29.02 -15.60
N ARG A 251 -46.43 29.43 -14.87
CA ARG A 251 -46.56 30.28 -13.65
C ARG A 251 -45.21 30.47 -12.93
N GLY A 252 -44.86 31.74 -12.70
CA GLY A 252 -44.06 32.14 -11.54
C GLY A 252 -42.60 32.52 -11.81
N ASP A 253 -42.44 33.71 -12.41
CA ASP A 253 -41.37 34.69 -12.17
C ASP A 253 -40.92 34.67 -10.68
N ASP A 254 -39.64 34.67 -10.32
CA ASP A 254 -38.81 35.88 -10.38
C ASP A 254 -37.32 35.51 -10.30
N THR A 255 -36.53 36.09 -11.20
CA THR A 255 -35.06 36.02 -11.21
C THR A 255 -34.51 37.34 -10.67
N PHE A 256 -33.58 37.34 -9.71
CA PHE A 256 -32.66 38.47 -9.55
C PHE A 256 -31.29 38.09 -8.97
N VAL A 257 -30.24 38.56 -9.65
CA VAL A 257 -28.79 38.59 -9.34
C VAL A 257 -28.31 39.95 -9.91
N PRO A 258 -27.18 40.63 -9.56
CA PRO A 258 -26.15 40.55 -8.49
C PRO A 258 -25.88 41.92 -7.77
N GLY A 259 -24.87 42.01 -6.88
CA GLY A 259 -24.07 43.26 -6.73
C GLY A 259 -23.46 43.62 -5.36
N GLU A 260 -22.17 43.35 -5.21
CA GLU A 260 -21.07 44.17 -4.61
C GLU A 260 -21.22 45.08 -3.34
N VAL A 261 -20.36 44.76 -2.33
CA VAL A 261 -19.50 45.56 -1.41
C VAL A 261 -19.80 47.06 -1.12
N PRO A 262 -19.60 47.60 0.13
CA PRO A 262 -18.27 47.66 0.79
C PRO A 262 -18.19 47.77 2.35
N TRP A 263 -16.94 47.64 2.81
CA TRP A 263 -16.30 48.02 4.09
C TRP A 263 -16.83 49.26 4.85
N SER A 264 -16.90 49.20 6.19
CA SER A 264 -16.26 50.18 7.11
C SER A 264 -16.33 49.85 8.62
N PRO A 265 -15.45 50.44 9.46
CA PRO A 265 -15.03 49.93 10.76
C PRO A 265 -15.58 50.72 11.97
N SER A 266 -15.18 50.29 13.17
CA SER A 266 -15.11 51.02 14.47
C SER A 266 -16.16 50.63 15.51
N SER A 267 -15.70 50.05 16.63
CA SER A 267 -15.67 50.81 17.90
C SER A 267 -14.79 50.10 18.93
N GLN A 268 -13.96 50.92 19.57
CA GLN A 268 -13.15 50.62 20.75
C GLN A 268 -13.99 50.10 21.92
N VAL A 269 -13.40 49.23 22.75
CA VAL A 269 -13.54 49.35 24.21
C VAL A 269 -12.16 49.22 24.84
N ARG A 270 -11.88 50.21 25.69
CA ARG A 270 -10.62 50.47 26.38
C ARG A 270 -10.66 49.85 27.78
N ALA A 271 -9.46 49.54 28.28
CA ALA A 271 -9.14 48.97 29.59
C ALA A 271 -9.59 49.79 30.81
N THR A 272 -9.67 49.10 31.97
CA THR A 272 -9.26 49.46 33.35
C THR A 272 -9.70 48.30 34.25
N ALA A 273 -9.01 47.84 35.30
CA ALA A 273 -7.75 48.20 35.94
C ALA A 273 -7.20 46.92 36.62
#